data_AF-A0A3A4SMX5-F1
#
_entry.id   AF-A0A3A4SMX5-F1
#
_cell.length_a   1.000
_cell.length_b   1.000
_cell.length_c   1.000
_cell.angle_alpha   90.00
_cell.angle_beta   90.00
_cell.angle_gamma   90.00
#
_symmetry.space_group_name_H-M   'P 1'
#
loop_
_entity.id
_entity.type
_entity.pdbx_description
1 polymer ?
#
loop_
_entity_poly.entity_id
_entity_poly.type
_entity_poly.pdbx_seq_one_letter_code
_entity_poly.pdbx_strand_id
1 'polypeptide(L)'
;MIQDNPESKFIFIFHPKILIGKKYTVRNGKEMTNGEVLQYWGKWIVLGEKSWLDKLAIKLDPLVESKEIPVIKYDREPSVNLGIDECVMMVYCDRRDRDRIWQILSRFGVKLKAWVTEKETMEMWLPGGLLLERWIASKDFDEFTQNAVREDAQARMGYLFDHPDEIFVPWEQ
;
A
#
# COMPACT_ATOMS: atom_id res chain seq x y z
N MET A 1 -8.56 -7.34 -11.95
CA MET A 1 -7.69 -7.21 -13.13
C MET A 1 -6.27 -6.89 -12.68
N ILE A 2 -5.31 -7.71 -13.11
CA ILE A 2 -3.88 -7.48 -12.89
C ILE A 2 -3.35 -6.45 -13.90
N GLN A 3 -2.60 -5.46 -13.42
CA GLN A 3 -2.02 -4.36 -14.20
C GLN A 3 -0.52 -4.33 -13.94
N ASP A 4 0.21 -4.76 -14.97
CA ASP A 4 1.66 -4.95 -14.97
C ASP A 4 2.27 -3.92 -15.94
N ASN A 5 2.48 -2.69 -15.45
CA ASN A 5 3.18 -1.65 -16.21
C ASN A 5 4.69 -1.70 -15.91
N PRO A 6 5.57 -2.04 -16.86
CA PRO A 6 7.01 -2.16 -16.65
C PRO A 6 7.68 -0.93 -16.03
N GLU A 7 7.10 0.27 -16.20
CA GLU A 7 7.64 1.52 -15.65
C GLU A 7 7.28 1.74 -14.17
N SER A 8 6.27 1.04 -13.63
CA SER A 8 5.92 1.14 -12.22
C SER A 8 6.74 0.18 -11.38
N LYS A 9 7.12 0.62 -10.16
CA LYS A 9 7.77 -0.23 -9.17
C LYS A 9 6.89 -1.41 -8.74
N PHE A 10 5.57 -1.23 -8.80
CA PHE A 10 4.59 -2.20 -8.32
C PHE A 10 3.81 -2.82 -9.47
N ILE A 11 3.37 -4.06 -9.24
CA ILE A 11 2.28 -4.66 -9.99
C ILE A 11 1.02 -4.51 -9.17
N PHE A 12 -0.06 -4.12 -9.83
CA PHE A 12 -1.33 -3.85 -9.16
C PHE A 12 -2.41 -4.83 -9.54
N ILE A 13 -3.36 -5.02 -8.63
CA ILE A 13 -4.59 -5.75 -8.87
C ILE A 13 -5.74 -4.89 -8.36
N PHE A 14 -6.55 -4.39 -9.30
CA PHE A 14 -7.72 -3.58 -8.98
C PHE A 14 -8.95 -4.03 -9.76
N HIS A 15 -10.11 -3.64 -9.25
CA HIS A 15 -11.36 -3.75 -9.99
C HIS A 15 -11.35 -2.76 -11.19
N PRO A 16 -11.80 -3.15 -12.41
CA PRO A 16 -11.74 -2.30 -13.62
C PRO A 16 -12.39 -0.91 -13.48
N LYS A 17 -13.38 -0.78 -12.59
CA LYS A 17 -14.00 0.51 -12.21
C LYS A 17 -13.00 1.61 -11.80
N ILE A 18 -11.77 1.28 -11.38
CA ILE A 18 -10.72 2.28 -11.16
C ILE A 18 -10.42 3.07 -12.44
N LEU A 19 -10.43 2.41 -13.60
CA LEU A 19 -10.14 3.04 -14.91
C LEU A 19 -11.19 4.06 -15.36
N ILE A 20 -12.36 4.09 -14.72
CA ILE A 20 -13.41 5.09 -14.97
C ILE A 20 -13.55 6.08 -13.79
N GLY A 21 -12.48 6.22 -12.99
CA GLY A 21 -12.38 7.21 -11.92
C GLY A 21 -13.05 6.82 -10.60
N LYS A 22 -13.47 5.57 -10.40
CA LYS A 22 -13.89 5.12 -9.06
C LYS A 22 -12.67 4.88 -8.18
N LYS A 23 -12.82 5.06 -6.86
CA LYS A 23 -11.77 4.75 -5.87
C LYS A 23 -11.96 3.37 -5.25
N TYR A 24 -10.87 2.81 -4.71
CA TYR A 24 -10.90 1.58 -3.91
C TYR A 24 -11.01 1.85 -2.40
N THR A 25 -10.75 3.08 -1.94
CA THR A 25 -10.99 3.55 -0.56
C THR A 25 -12.45 3.98 -0.41
N VAL A 26 -13.36 3.01 -0.49
CA VAL A 26 -14.81 3.22 -0.45
C VAL A 26 -15.43 2.30 0.59
N ARG A 27 -16.26 2.85 1.48
CA ARG A 27 -17.03 2.09 2.46
C ARG A 27 -18.52 2.42 2.32
N ASN A 28 -19.36 1.39 2.22
CA ASN A 28 -20.82 1.53 2.08
C ASN A 28 -21.24 2.49 0.94
N GLY A 29 -20.48 2.49 -0.17
CA GLY A 29 -20.73 3.35 -1.32
C GLY A 29 -20.23 4.80 -1.19
N LYS A 30 -19.62 5.18 -0.06
CA LYS A 30 -19.04 6.50 0.17
C LYS A 30 -17.50 6.45 0.10
N GLU A 31 -16.89 7.42 -0.57
CA GLU A 31 -15.43 7.60 -0.55
C GLU A 31 -14.97 7.98 0.85
N MET A 32 -13.88 7.37 1.29
CA MET A 32 -13.32 7.63 2.62
C MET A 32 -12.60 8.98 2.66
N THR A 33 -12.68 9.67 3.79
CA THR A 33 -11.87 10.87 4.06
C THR A 33 -10.43 10.50 4.46
N ASN A 34 -9.54 11.49 4.50
CA ASN A 34 -8.18 11.32 5.02
C ASN A 34 -8.20 10.73 6.45
N GLY A 35 -9.03 11.27 7.33
CA GLY A 35 -9.19 10.77 8.69
C GLY A 35 -9.69 9.33 8.73
N GLU A 36 -10.68 8.98 7.90
CA GLU A 36 -11.17 7.60 7.80
C GLU A 36 -10.10 6.64 7.28
N VAL A 37 -9.31 7.05 6.28
CA VAL A 37 -8.21 6.23 5.75
C VAL A 37 -7.14 6.01 6.80
N LEU A 38 -6.70 7.06 7.50
CA LEU A 38 -5.71 6.95 8.57
C LEU A 38 -6.23 6.08 9.73
N GLN A 39 -7.52 6.13 10.04
CA GLN A 39 -8.09 5.39 11.16
C GLN A 39 -8.38 3.92 10.84
N TYR A 40 -8.88 3.65 9.63
CA TYR A 40 -9.46 2.34 9.31
C TYR A 40 -8.75 1.62 8.17
N TRP A 41 -8.10 2.31 7.25
CA TRP A 41 -7.46 1.65 6.12
C TRP A 41 -6.10 1.07 6.51
N GLY A 42 -5.76 -0.05 5.90
CA GLY A 42 -4.46 -0.70 6.09
C GLY A 42 -4.30 -1.88 5.15
N LYS A 43 -3.27 -2.68 5.41
CA LYS A 43 -2.93 -3.84 4.58
C LYS A 43 -2.38 -5.00 5.38
N TRP A 44 -2.68 -6.20 4.90
CA TRP A 44 -1.92 -7.40 5.24
C TRP A 44 -0.63 -7.41 4.42
N ILE A 45 0.48 -7.69 5.11
CA ILE A 45 1.82 -7.84 4.53
C ILE A 45 2.05 -9.32 4.26
N VAL A 46 2.32 -9.64 3.00
CA VAL A 46 2.63 -10.98 2.52
C VAL A 46 4.02 -10.95 1.91
N LEU A 47 4.95 -11.71 2.48
CA LEU A 47 6.32 -11.84 1.98
C LEU A 47 6.44 -13.11 1.14
N GLY A 48 7.26 -13.05 0.09
CA GLY A 48 7.66 -14.23 -0.65
C GLY A 48 8.44 -13.90 -1.91
N GLU A 49 8.86 -14.95 -2.61
CA GLU A 49 9.46 -14.82 -3.93
C GLU A 49 8.47 -14.25 -4.94
N LYS A 50 8.97 -13.42 -5.87
CA LYS A 50 8.15 -12.82 -6.95
C LYS A 50 7.30 -13.84 -7.70
N SER A 51 7.89 -14.98 -8.07
CA SER A 51 7.19 -16.03 -8.82
C SER A 51 6.03 -16.67 -8.05
N TRP A 52 6.11 -16.71 -6.72
CA TRP A 52 5.04 -17.18 -5.86
C TRP A 52 3.96 -16.11 -5.70
N LEU A 53 4.36 -14.84 -5.53
CA LEU A 53 3.43 -13.71 -5.49
C LEU A 53 2.63 -13.56 -6.79
N ASP A 54 3.23 -13.82 -7.96
CA ASP A 54 2.52 -13.83 -9.25
C ASP A 54 1.42 -14.90 -9.29
N LYS A 55 1.73 -16.11 -8.83
CA LYS A 55 0.75 -17.20 -8.75
C LYS A 55 -0.35 -16.89 -7.72
N LEU A 56 0.00 -16.22 -6.62
CA LEU A 56 -0.96 -15.78 -5.63
C LEU A 56 -1.86 -14.67 -6.19
N ALA A 57 -1.30 -13.71 -6.92
CA ALA A 57 -2.02 -12.63 -7.58
C ALA A 57 -3.12 -13.17 -8.51
N ILE A 58 -2.81 -14.16 -9.35
CA ILE A 58 -3.78 -14.82 -10.24
C ILE A 58 -4.94 -15.45 -9.44
N LYS A 59 -4.64 -16.07 -8.29
CA LYS A 59 -5.66 -16.70 -7.44
C LYS A 59 -6.53 -15.68 -6.69
N LEU A 60 -5.98 -14.52 -6.36
CA LEU A 60 -6.68 -13.45 -5.65
C LEU A 60 -7.44 -12.51 -6.60
N ASP A 61 -7.08 -12.45 -7.88
CA ASP A 61 -7.70 -11.56 -8.88
C ASP A 61 -9.24 -11.68 -8.93
N PRO A 62 -9.85 -12.88 -8.90
CA PRO A 62 -11.31 -13.00 -8.88
C PRO A 62 -11.96 -12.38 -7.64
N LEU A 63 -11.27 -12.36 -6.50
CA LEU A 63 -11.76 -11.74 -5.26
C LEU A 63 -11.64 -10.21 -5.30
N VAL A 64 -10.70 -9.68 -6.07
CA VAL A 64 -10.63 -8.25 -6.38
C VAL A 64 -11.73 -7.86 -7.37
N GLU A 65 -11.97 -8.70 -8.38
CA GLU A 65 -13.05 -8.50 -9.35
C GLU A 65 -14.44 -8.56 -8.71
N SER A 66 -14.66 -9.46 -7.74
CA SER A 66 -15.91 -9.52 -6.96
C SER A 66 -16.02 -8.43 -5.88
N LYS A 67 -14.97 -7.60 -5.72
CA LYS A 67 -14.82 -6.55 -4.68
C LYS A 67 -14.79 -7.07 -3.25
N GLU A 68 -14.48 -8.34 -3.03
CA GLU A 68 -14.20 -8.87 -1.71
C GLU A 68 -12.86 -8.37 -1.16
N ILE A 69 -11.87 -8.20 -2.04
CA ILE A 69 -10.62 -7.51 -1.76
C ILE A 69 -10.62 -6.18 -2.53
N PRO A 70 -10.50 -5.02 -1.85
CA PRO A 70 -10.52 -3.72 -2.52
C PRO A 70 -9.41 -3.53 -3.56
N VAL A 71 -8.16 -3.80 -3.16
CA VAL A 71 -6.97 -3.62 -3.99
C VAL A 71 -5.81 -4.42 -3.43
N ILE A 72 -4.95 -4.91 -4.34
CA ILE A 72 -3.66 -5.51 -4.01
C ILE A 72 -2.59 -4.77 -4.79
N LYS A 73 -1.42 -4.58 -4.18
CA LYS A 73 -0.21 -4.20 -4.90
C LYS A 73 0.97 -5.00 -4.40
N TYR A 74 1.94 -5.29 -5.26
CA TYR A 74 3.11 -6.04 -4.84
C TYR A 74 4.35 -5.67 -5.64
N ASP A 75 5.50 -5.89 -5.01
CA ASP A 75 6.80 -5.55 -5.56
C ASP A 75 7.15 -6.38 -6.80
N ARG A 76 7.86 -5.76 -7.74
CA ARG A 76 8.56 -6.47 -8.82
C ARG A 76 9.84 -7.15 -8.35
N GLU A 77 10.50 -6.52 -7.40
CA GLU A 77 11.78 -6.90 -6.83
C GLU A 77 11.85 -6.51 -5.34
N PRO A 78 12.63 -7.23 -4.52
CA PRO A 78 12.76 -6.88 -3.11
C PRO A 78 13.25 -5.45 -2.91
N SER A 79 12.66 -4.73 -1.95
CA SER A 79 13.11 -3.39 -1.57
C SER A 79 14.33 -3.47 -0.66
N VAL A 80 15.46 -3.92 -1.22
CA VAL A 80 16.74 -4.10 -0.48
C VAL A 80 17.24 -2.81 0.16
N ASN A 81 16.95 -1.67 -0.47
CA ASN A 81 17.27 -0.35 0.05
C ASN A 81 16.50 0.02 1.33
N LEU A 82 15.44 -0.73 1.67
CA LEU A 82 14.69 -0.62 2.91
C LEU A 82 15.03 -1.75 3.90
N GLY A 83 15.96 -2.64 3.53
CA GLY A 83 16.36 -3.82 4.32
C GLY A 83 15.36 -4.97 4.22
N ILE A 84 14.71 -5.13 3.07
CA ILE A 84 13.75 -6.21 2.81
C ILE A 84 14.30 -7.09 1.69
N ASP A 85 14.55 -8.36 2.02
CA ASP A 85 15.19 -9.34 1.11
C ASP A 85 14.17 -10.15 0.28
N GLU A 86 12.88 -10.02 0.59
CA GLU A 86 11.76 -10.65 -0.13
C GLU A 86 10.89 -9.59 -0.82
N CYS A 87 10.12 -10.01 -1.84
CA CYS A 87 9.09 -9.14 -2.38
C CYS A 87 7.93 -9.03 -1.40
N VAL A 88 7.32 -7.84 -1.32
CA VAL A 88 6.15 -7.59 -0.47
C VAL A 88 4.90 -7.49 -1.33
N MET A 89 3.88 -8.27 -1.00
CA MET A 89 2.50 -8.06 -1.42
C MET A 89 1.70 -7.42 -0.28
N MET A 90 1.04 -6.31 -0.60
CA MET A 90 0.15 -5.58 0.29
C MET A 90 -1.29 -5.81 -0.17
N VAL A 91 -2.07 -6.47 0.69
CA VAL A 91 -3.50 -6.71 0.47
C VAL A 91 -4.27 -5.73 1.33
N TYR A 92 -4.80 -4.68 0.69
CA TYR A 92 -5.44 -3.58 1.40
C TYR A 92 -6.88 -3.92 1.76
N CYS A 93 -7.32 -3.48 2.94
CA CYS A 93 -8.73 -3.47 3.29
C CYS A 93 -9.03 -2.50 4.43
N ASP A 94 -10.32 -2.36 4.73
CA ASP A 94 -10.77 -1.73 5.96
C ASP A 94 -10.46 -2.65 7.15
N ARG A 95 -9.97 -2.08 8.26
CA ARG A 95 -9.65 -2.79 9.51
C ARG A 95 -10.83 -3.61 10.02
N ARG A 96 -12.06 -3.17 9.77
CA ARG A 96 -13.30 -3.88 10.17
C ARG A 96 -13.49 -5.19 9.39
N ASP A 97 -12.88 -5.32 8.22
CA ASP A 97 -12.95 -6.54 7.40
C ASP A 97 -11.67 -7.38 7.48
N ARG A 98 -10.64 -6.91 8.20
CA ARG A 98 -9.28 -7.51 8.19
C ARG A 98 -9.27 -9.01 8.50
N ASP A 99 -10.09 -9.47 9.45
CA ASP A 99 -10.08 -10.87 9.88
C ASP A 99 -10.70 -11.78 8.83
N ARG A 100 -11.71 -11.29 8.09
CA ARG A 100 -12.24 -11.99 6.91
C ARG A 100 -11.17 -12.07 5.81
N ILE A 101 -10.47 -10.97 5.53
CA ILE A 101 -9.40 -10.95 4.53
C ILE A 101 -8.26 -11.90 4.94
N TRP A 102 -7.90 -11.92 6.23
CA TRP A 102 -6.92 -12.86 6.74
C TRP A 102 -7.32 -14.33 6.52
N GLN A 103 -8.60 -14.68 6.75
CA GLN A 103 -9.11 -16.03 6.49
C GLN A 103 -9.03 -16.41 5.00
N ILE A 104 -9.19 -15.45 4.10
CA ILE A 104 -8.98 -15.68 2.66
C ILE A 104 -7.50 -15.97 2.41
N LEU A 105 -6.60 -15.11 2.88
CA LEU A 105 -5.16 -15.22 2.63
C LEU A 105 -4.56 -16.52 3.20
N SER A 106 -4.99 -16.93 4.39
CA SER A 106 -4.50 -18.15 5.03
C SER A 106 -4.85 -19.42 4.26
N ARG A 107 -5.99 -19.45 3.54
CA ARG A 107 -6.37 -20.56 2.64
C ARG A 107 -5.42 -20.70 1.44
N PHE A 108 -4.73 -19.63 1.07
CA PHE A 108 -3.73 -19.63 0.01
C PHE A 108 -2.30 -19.86 0.53
N GLY A 109 -2.14 -20.25 1.79
CA GLY A 109 -0.84 -20.61 2.36
C GLY A 109 -0.04 -19.43 2.91
N VAL A 110 -0.64 -18.24 3.03
CA VAL A 110 -0.02 -17.12 3.75
C VAL A 110 0.08 -17.47 5.24
N LYS A 111 1.31 -17.51 5.77
CA LYS A 111 1.57 -17.90 7.16
C LYS A 111 1.81 -16.73 8.10
N LEU A 112 2.45 -15.67 7.58
CA LEU A 112 2.75 -14.48 8.38
C LEU A 112 1.48 -13.64 8.55
N LYS A 113 1.07 -13.44 9.80
CA LYS A 113 -0.07 -12.57 10.16
C LYS A 113 0.44 -11.18 10.56
N ALA A 114 0.80 -10.36 9.58
CA ALA A 114 1.28 -8.99 9.78
C ALA A 114 0.32 -7.97 9.15
N TRP A 115 -0.33 -7.16 9.98
CA TRP A 115 -1.22 -6.07 9.55
C TRP A 115 -0.60 -4.72 9.88
N VAL A 116 -0.61 -3.79 8.93
CA VAL A 116 -0.09 -2.43 9.10
C VAL A 116 -1.16 -1.45 8.63
N THR A 117 -1.45 -0.44 9.43
CA THR A 117 -2.38 0.64 9.09
C THR A 117 -1.77 1.63 8.10
N GLU A 118 -2.59 2.37 7.37
CA GLU A 118 -2.08 3.48 6.57
C GLU A 118 -1.43 4.55 7.43
N LYS A 119 -1.99 4.86 8.61
CA LYS A 119 -1.39 5.80 9.54
C LYS A 119 0.04 5.42 9.91
N GLU A 120 0.27 4.18 10.36
CA GLU A 120 1.63 3.70 10.67
C GLU A 120 2.54 3.77 9.45
N THR A 121 2.01 3.49 8.25
CA THR A 121 2.80 3.63 7.02
C THR A 121 3.20 5.08 6.75
N MET A 122 2.27 6.03 6.88
CA MET A 122 2.57 7.45 6.67
C MET A 122 3.57 7.96 7.70
N GLU A 123 3.41 7.58 8.97
CA GLU A 123 4.36 7.94 10.04
C GLU A 123 5.77 7.41 9.76
N MET A 124 5.90 6.20 9.17
CA MET A 124 7.22 5.67 8.76
C MET A 124 7.86 6.42 7.59
N TRP A 125 7.08 7.16 6.80
CA TRP A 125 7.55 7.92 5.64
C TRP A 125 7.62 9.44 5.89
N LEU A 126 7.19 9.93 7.06
CA LEU A 126 7.42 11.31 7.50
C LEU A 126 8.89 11.53 7.91
N PRO A 127 9.35 12.79 8.03
CA PRO A 127 10.69 13.11 8.56
C PRO A 127 10.99 12.40 9.88
N GLY A 128 12.16 11.76 9.97
CA GLY A 128 12.54 10.94 11.13
C GLY A 128 11.90 9.55 11.15
N GLY A 129 10.99 9.26 10.22
CA GLY A 129 10.38 7.94 10.03
C GLY A 129 11.37 6.94 9.44
N LEU A 130 11.28 5.69 9.90
CA LEU A 130 12.27 4.65 9.59
C LEU A 130 12.44 4.41 8.08
N LEU A 131 11.35 4.41 7.31
CA LEU A 131 11.42 4.09 5.87
C LEU A 131 11.99 5.26 5.06
N LEU A 132 11.60 6.50 5.40
CA LEU A 132 12.15 7.68 4.74
C LEU A 132 13.66 7.78 4.98
N GLU A 133 14.10 7.68 6.23
CA GLU A 133 15.51 7.85 6.56
C GLU A 133 16.39 6.72 5.97
N ARG A 134 15.90 5.48 5.93
CA ARG A 134 16.58 4.38 5.24
C ARG A 134 16.67 4.63 3.73
N TRP A 135 15.57 5.08 3.13
CA TRP A 135 15.57 5.39 1.70
C TRP A 135 16.56 6.51 1.39
N ILE A 136 16.54 7.61 2.15
CA ILE A 136 17.50 8.72 2.01
C ILE A 136 18.94 8.21 2.15
N ALA A 137 19.24 7.43 3.20
CA ALA A 137 20.58 6.90 3.44
C ALA A 137 21.04 5.90 2.36
N SER A 138 20.10 5.26 1.65
CA SER A 138 20.41 4.40 0.50
C SER A 138 20.70 5.18 -0.79
N LYS A 139 20.51 6.50 -0.79
CA LYS A 139 20.78 7.40 -1.90
C LYS A 139 22.05 8.20 -1.62
N ASP A 140 22.80 8.47 -2.67
CA ASP A 140 23.99 9.33 -2.63
C ASP A 140 23.59 10.80 -2.80
N PHE A 141 22.66 11.26 -1.94
CA PHE A 141 22.17 12.64 -1.97
C PHE A 141 23.02 13.55 -1.10
N ASP A 142 23.26 14.77 -1.58
CA ASP A 142 23.81 15.84 -0.75
C ASP A 142 22.82 16.28 0.34
N GLU A 143 23.33 16.91 1.39
CA GLU A 143 22.53 17.31 2.56
C GLU A 143 21.33 18.19 2.19
N PHE A 144 21.51 19.08 1.20
CA PHE A 144 20.45 19.94 0.68
C PHE A 144 19.29 19.11 0.10
N THR A 145 19.61 18.15 -0.76
CA THR A 145 18.63 17.24 -1.37
C THR A 145 17.96 16.37 -0.33
N GLN A 146 18.71 15.87 0.67
CA GLN A 146 18.13 15.08 1.76
C GLN A 146 17.08 15.89 2.54
N ASN A 147 17.37 17.15 2.86
CA ASN A 147 16.42 18.02 3.56
C ASN A 147 15.22 18.38 2.70
N ALA A 148 15.42 18.67 1.41
CA ALA A 148 14.32 18.91 0.48
C ALA A 148 13.37 17.71 0.38
N VAL A 149 13.89 16.47 0.39
CA VAL A 149 13.05 15.26 0.42
C VAL A 149 12.23 15.17 1.71
N ARG A 150 12.83 15.48 2.87
CA ARG A 150 12.09 15.48 4.16
C ARG A 150 10.97 16.52 4.15
N GLU A 151 11.26 17.72 3.64
CA GLU A 151 10.26 18.78 3.51
C GLU A 151 9.11 18.39 2.55
N ASP A 152 9.42 17.78 1.40
CA ASP A 152 8.40 17.27 0.47
C ASP A 152 7.53 16.19 1.13
N ALA A 153 8.14 15.24 1.81
CA ALA A 153 7.44 14.19 2.56
C ALA A 153 6.52 14.81 3.63
N GLN A 154 7.01 15.78 4.39
CA GLN A 154 6.20 16.50 5.39
C GLN A 154 5.03 17.23 4.74
N ALA A 155 5.26 17.97 3.66
CA ALA A 155 4.22 18.73 2.98
C ALA A 155 3.13 17.81 2.42
N ARG A 156 3.50 16.69 1.79
CA ARG A 156 2.54 15.81 1.10
C ARG A 156 1.82 14.86 2.05
N MET A 157 2.54 14.23 2.99
CA MET A 157 1.94 13.27 3.91
C MET A 157 1.36 13.96 5.15
N GLY A 158 2.00 15.01 5.65
CA GLY A 158 1.49 15.82 6.77
C GLY A 158 0.12 16.42 6.48
N TYR A 159 -0.10 16.86 5.23
CA TYR A 159 -1.40 17.39 4.78
C TYR A 159 -2.58 16.46 5.12
N LEU A 160 -2.42 15.14 5.00
CA LEU A 160 -3.50 14.20 5.33
C LEU A 160 -3.91 14.26 6.80
N PHE A 161 -2.96 14.51 7.69
CA PHE A 161 -3.22 14.64 9.12
C PHE A 161 -3.89 15.96 9.46
N ASP A 162 -3.52 17.03 8.75
CA ASP A 162 -4.05 18.38 8.97
C ASP A 162 -5.44 18.59 8.33
N HIS A 163 -5.80 17.77 7.34
CA HIS A 163 -7.05 17.87 6.57
C HIS A 163 -7.91 16.60 6.66
N PRO A 164 -8.37 16.18 7.85
CA PRO A 164 -9.00 14.87 8.07
C PRO A 164 -10.36 14.69 7.37
N ASP A 165 -11.06 15.78 7.06
CA ASP A 165 -12.41 15.76 6.48
C ASP A 165 -12.43 15.74 4.95
N GLU A 166 -11.28 15.98 4.31
CA GLU A 166 -11.15 15.94 2.86
C GLU A 166 -11.20 14.50 2.35
N ILE A 167 -11.74 14.32 1.14
CA ILE A 167 -11.80 13.00 0.52
C ILE A 167 -10.39 12.55 0.17
N PHE A 168 -10.03 11.33 0.58
CA PHE A 168 -8.72 10.79 0.29
C PHE A 168 -8.50 10.60 -1.20
N VAL A 169 -7.33 11.03 -1.66
CA VAL A 169 -6.83 10.84 -3.02
C VAL A 169 -5.53 10.05 -2.93
N PRO A 170 -5.49 8.80 -3.43
CA PRO A 170 -4.25 8.04 -3.51
C PRO A 170 -3.22 8.76 -4.38
N TRP A 171 -1.94 8.69 -4.00
CA TRP A 171 -0.85 9.18 -4.85
C TRP A 171 -0.67 8.32 -6.10
N GLU A 172 -0.17 8.95 -7.16
CA GLU A 172 0.32 8.25 -8.35
C GLU A 172 1.53 7.38 -7.97
N GLN A 173 1.55 6.13 -8.48
CA GLN A 173 2.55 5.08 -8.15
C GLN A 173 3.00 4.33 -9.40
#